data_AF-A0AAD7BPC9-F1
#
_entry.id   AF-A0AAD7BPC9-F1
#
_cell.length_a   1.000
_cell.length_b   1.000
_cell.length_c   1.000
_cell.angle_alpha   90.00
_cell.angle_beta   90.00
_cell.angle_gamma   90.00
#
_symmetry.space_group_name_H-M   'P 1'
#
loop_
_entity.id
_entity.type
_entity.pdbx_description
1 polymer ?
#
loop_
_entity_poly.entity_id
_entity_poly.type
_entity_poly.pdbx_seq_one_letter_code
_entity_poly.pdbx_strand_id
1 'polypeptide(L)'
;MSGALLPRSKRTRTILSLLALSAVLAIPLAWENLQSLHLSTITGPFDVPTSSSLSPSTLTNNEVTFPRRPSATLPPSKARQLIDRLDSLRGIAFSPHYPFMQKYNLENVDRLVQYLGRIKAGEDIPPPRVVMSSWHFHSTCFDVTSSNGEVQWMRPILELMQHEDDMFIIYAAFDDGTFHKDFRRLGNDLVTHAWVDDEHVLWCFEDRNHCLQSPQNPHGVPLWKLFAFTFWGSLPRSGKWLPPTPEISWSLNPLGREWNIVPYRMPEGHFFIGYHYQGCQSVDYVPFANRPNQIVILAKKSSYFYDRRLAPDPSTFYKRLKNATGYEIITNAVVEDGYPIPEGLTSRGLLKSEEYDSLLANTKSLLGIGKPQISPTPYASLCRGVPVVLPYRSSAPPVGKNKTPDTCPARPPPSSYCGFYDDKHQHGPAAAIGEPWIYTYDVASHGEGVGGVDRERQMEDEVIRTVMRAVGTEIQPL
;
A
#
# COMPACT_ATOMS: atom_id res chain seq x y z
N MET A 1 39.86 -12.85 0.01
CA MET A 1 39.93 -13.58 1.30
C MET A 1 38.80 -14.58 1.32
N SER A 2 39.11 -15.87 1.52
CA SER A 2 38.12 -16.95 1.43
C SER A 2 37.39 -17.15 2.75
N GLY A 3 36.06 -17.15 2.74
CA GLY A 3 35.21 -17.48 3.89
C GLY A 3 34.40 -18.74 3.59
N ALA A 4 34.54 -19.77 4.43
CA ALA A 4 33.92 -21.08 4.21
C ALA A 4 32.43 -21.10 4.63
N LEU A 5 31.60 -21.82 3.86
CA LEU A 5 30.20 -22.09 4.18
C LEU A 5 30.07 -23.32 5.07
N LEU A 6 29.35 -23.18 6.20
CA LEU A 6 28.93 -24.31 7.05
C LEU A 6 27.56 -24.84 6.62
N PRO A 7 27.32 -26.16 6.67
CA PRO A 7 26.08 -26.77 6.19
C PRO A 7 24.93 -26.66 7.20
N ARG A 8 23.73 -26.27 6.73
CA ARG A 8 22.49 -26.34 7.53
C ARG A 8 22.02 -27.79 7.65
N SER A 9 21.83 -28.29 8.88
CA SER A 9 21.24 -29.61 9.12
C SER A 9 19.71 -29.58 9.00
N LYS A 10 19.14 -30.66 8.47
CA LYS A 10 17.69 -30.85 8.38
C LYS A 10 17.15 -31.36 9.71
N ARG A 11 16.19 -30.65 10.33
CA ARG A 11 15.38 -31.19 11.43
C ARG A 11 14.02 -31.65 10.90
N THR A 12 13.81 -32.96 10.89
CA THR A 12 12.50 -33.59 10.72
C THR A 12 11.59 -33.21 11.89
N ARG A 13 10.34 -32.84 11.62
CA ARG A 13 9.29 -32.71 12.65
C ARG A 13 8.27 -33.83 12.49
N THR A 14 8.20 -34.71 13.48
CA THR A 14 7.13 -35.71 13.62
C THR A 14 5.86 -35.00 14.08
N ILE A 15 4.74 -35.25 13.41
CA ILE A 15 3.41 -34.77 13.83
C ILE A 15 2.77 -35.86 14.68
N LEU A 16 2.32 -35.51 15.89
CA LEU A 16 1.42 -36.34 16.69
C LEU A 16 0.04 -35.68 16.72
N SER A 17 -0.96 -36.39 16.22
CA SER A 17 -2.36 -35.97 16.27
C SER A 17 -2.97 -36.31 17.63
N LEU A 18 -3.72 -35.39 18.23
CA LEU A 18 -4.58 -35.67 19.39
C LEU A 18 -5.94 -35.00 19.22
N LEU A 19 -6.99 -35.73 19.62
CA LEU A 19 -8.38 -35.46 19.26
C LEU A 19 -9.08 -34.49 20.22
N ALA A 20 -10.12 -33.88 19.67
CA ALA A 20 -11.06 -32.95 20.28
C ALA A 20 -11.62 -33.34 21.66
N LEU A 21 -12.05 -32.31 22.40
CA LEU A 21 -13.42 -32.26 22.92
C LEU A 21 -13.92 -30.81 22.91
N SER A 22 -15.17 -30.59 22.50
CA SER A 22 -15.78 -29.26 22.41
C SER A 22 -17.02 -29.20 23.29
N ALA A 23 -17.14 -28.14 24.11
CA ALA A 23 -18.34 -27.82 24.87
C ALA A 23 -18.85 -26.45 24.42
N VAL A 24 -20.08 -26.42 23.92
CA VAL A 24 -20.75 -25.21 23.42
C VAL A 24 -21.62 -24.63 24.53
N LEU A 25 -21.43 -23.35 24.85
CA LEU A 25 -22.39 -22.56 25.62
C LEU A 25 -22.76 -21.32 24.82
N ALA A 26 -24.06 -21.17 24.57
CA ALA A 26 -24.63 -20.08 23.78
C ALA A 26 -24.95 -18.87 24.67
N ILE A 27 -24.76 -17.67 24.13
CA ILE A 27 -25.25 -16.40 24.68
C ILE A 27 -25.91 -15.63 23.52
N PRO A 28 -27.12 -15.09 23.66
CA PRO A 28 -27.89 -14.54 22.54
C PRO A 28 -27.45 -13.13 22.11
N LEU A 29 -27.71 -12.84 20.84
CA LEU A 29 -27.52 -11.55 20.17
C LEU A 29 -28.55 -10.50 20.63
N ALA A 30 -28.14 -9.23 20.59
CA ALA A 30 -29.04 -8.09 20.53
C ALA A 30 -28.40 -6.97 19.69
N TRP A 31 -28.69 -6.95 18.38
CA TRP A 31 -28.33 -5.85 17.49
C TRP A 31 -29.34 -5.75 16.34
N GLU A 32 -30.28 -4.81 16.46
CA GLU A 32 -31.20 -4.41 15.40
C GLU A 32 -31.25 -2.89 15.29
N ASN A 33 -31.66 -2.40 14.12
CA ASN A 33 -31.80 -1.00 13.71
C ASN A 33 -30.50 -0.26 13.34
N LEU A 34 -30.21 -0.23 12.03
CA LEU A 34 -30.28 1.00 11.24
C LEU A 34 -30.09 0.69 9.74
N GLN A 35 -31.19 0.70 8.98
CA GLN A 35 -31.18 0.77 7.52
C GLN A 35 -32.09 1.91 7.05
N SER A 36 -31.49 2.93 6.45
CA SER A 36 -31.95 3.63 5.24
C SER A 36 -31.28 5.00 5.16
N LEU A 37 -30.73 5.33 3.99
CA LEU A 37 -30.68 6.69 3.45
C LEU A 37 -30.32 6.61 1.96
N HIS A 38 -31.02 7.41 1.15
CA HIS A 38 -30.89 7.40 -0.31
C HIS A 38 -29.62 8.12 -0.78
N LEU A 39 -29.00 7.58 -1.82
CA LEU A 39 -28.00 8.28 -2.64
C LEU A 39 -28.70 9.14 -3.70
N SER A 40 -28.44 10.44 -3.67
CA SER A 40 -28.74 11.38 -4.76
C SER A 40 -27.44 11.92 -5.36
N THR A 41 -27.32 11.86 -6.68
CA THR A 41 -26.15 12.31 -7.45
C THR A 41 -25.97 13.83 -7.40
N ILE A 42 -24.72 14.27 -7.27
CA ILE A 42 -24.33 15.68 -7.40
C ILE A 42 -23.25 15.80 -8.48
N THR A 43 -23.52 16.62 -9.48
CA THR A 43 -22.54 17.10 -10.47
C THR A 43 -22.60 18.62 -10.50
N GLY A 44 -21.54 19.29 -10.04
CA GLY A 44 -21.41 20.74 -10.01
C GLY A 44 -19.95 21.16 -9.86
N PRO A 45 -19.56 22.36 -10.35
CA PRO A 45 -18.15 22.78 -10.38
C PRO A 45 -17.64 23.20 -8.98
N PHE A 46 -16.31 23.15 -8.82
CA PHE A 46 -15.63 23.50 -7.57
C PHE A 46 -15.54 25.02 -7.37
N ASP A 47 -16.53 25.60 -6.68
CA ASP A 47 -16.36 26.88 -6.00
C ASP A 47 -15.52 26.69 -4.73
N VAL A 48 -14.44 27.46 -4.57
CA VAL A 48 -13.62 27.46 -3.36
C VAL A 48 -14.31 28.30 -2.28
N PRO A 49 -14.78 27.72 -1.16
CA PRO A 49 -15.58 28.48 -0.20
C PRO A 49 -14.71 29.36 0.71
N THR A 50 -14.75 30.67 0.51
CA THR A 50 -14.26 31.67 1.48
C THR A 50 -15.32 31.93 2.55
N SER A 51 -15.39 31.06 3.56
CA SER A 51 -16.28 31.23 4.71
C SER A 51 -15.77 30.51 5.95
N SER A 52 -15.85 31.18 7.11
CA SER A 52 -15.50 30.67 8.44
C SER A 52 -16.55 29.69 8.98
N SER A 53 -16.91 28.66 8.22
CA SER A 53 -17.75 27.57 8.71
C SER A 53 -17.01 26.81 9.80
N LEU A 54 -17.65 26.63 10.97
CA LEU A 54 -17.20 25.72 12.02
C LEU A 54 -16.79 24.39 11.39
N SER A 55 -15.52 24.00 11.54
CA SER A 55 -14.99 22.74 10.98
C SER A 55 -15.92 21.59 11.36
N PRO A 56 -16.43 20.80 10.38
CA PRO A 56 -17.46 19.82 10.65
C PRO A 56 -17.01 18.85 11.75
N SER A 57 -17.89 18.59 12.71
CA SER A 57 -17.62 17.75 13.88
C SER A 57 -17.28 16.29 13.53
N THR A 58 -17.48 15.93 12.27
CA THR A 58 -17.15 14.63 11.70
C THR A 58 -16.30 14.76 10.43
N LEU A 59 -15.73 13.65 9.99
CA LEU A 59 -15.02 13.48 8.73
C LEU A 59 -15.56 12.22 8.06
N THR A 60 -16.08 12.32 6.84
CA THR A 60 -16.42 11.13 6.05
C THR A 60 -15.24 10.75 5.18
N ASN A 61 -14.73 9.52 5.34
CA ASN A 61 -13.68 8.93 4.52
C ASN A 61 -14.16 7.55 4.03
N ASN A 62 -14.11 7.32 2.72
CA ASN A 62 -14.50 6.06 2.08
C ASN A 62 -15.85 5.49 2.59
N GLU A 63 -16.89 6.33 2.54
CA GLU A 63 -18.27 6.03 3.00
C GLU A 63 -18.46 5.87 4.53
N VAL A 64 -17.38 5.89 5.33
CA VAL A 64 -17.45 5.83 6.80
C VAL A 64 -17.31 7.23 7.41
N THR A 65 -18.17 7.57 8.37
CA THR A 65 -18.14 8.86 9.08
C THR A 65 -17.49 8.73 10.45
N PHE A 66 -16.34 9.37 10.62
CA PHE A 66 -15.54 9.38 11.83
C PHE A 66 -15.83 10.65 12.66
N PRO A 67 -15.93 10.57 14.00
CA PRO A 67 -15.94 11.77 14.83
C PRO A 67 -14.57 12.46 14.76
N ARG A 68 -14.54 13.78 14.59
CA ARG A 68 -13.30 14.52 14.82
C ARG A 68 -13.03 14.58 16.32
N ARG A 69 -11.77 14.38 16.71
CA ARG A 69 -11.35 14.65 18.10
C ARG A 69 -11.68 16.12 18.41
N PRO A 70 -12.42 16.43 19.50
CA PRO A 70 -12.68 17.80 19.89
C PRO A 70 -11.36 18.57 20.04
N SER A 71 -11.34 19.82 19.58
CA SER A 71 -10.17 20.72 19.74
C SER A 71 -10.07 21.24 21.18
N ALA A 72 -10.02 20.33 22.15
CA ALA A 72 -9.72 20.64 23.52
C ALA A 72 -8.24 21.01 23.64
N THR A 73 -7.96 22.22 24.13
CA THR A 73 -6.60 22.69 24.36
C THR A 73 -5.90 21.85 25.42
N LEU A 74 -4.59 21.65 25.27
CA LEU A 74 -3.80 20.92 26.25
C LEU A 74 -3.42 21.88 27.38
N PRO A 75 -3.75 21.61 28.66
CA PRO A 75 -3.42 22.53 29.74
C PRO A 75 -1.90 22.77 29.87
N PRO A 76 -1.42 24.01 30.13
CA PRO A 76 0.01 24.30 30.29
C PRO A 76 0.70 23.48 31.39
N SER A 77 -0.04 23.11 32.45
CA SER A 77 0.43 22.20 33.50
C SER A 77 0.65 20.78 33.00
N LYS A 78 -0.21 20.30 32.07
CA LYS A 78 -0.06 18.98 31.44
C LYS A 78 1.08 18.99 30.43
N ALA A 79 1.21 20.06 29.63
CA ALA A 79 2.34 20.24 28.71
C ALA A 79 3.69 20.18 29.45
N ARG A 80 3.78 20.79 30.65
CA ARG A 80 4.96 20.68 31.53
C ARG A 80 5.28 19.23 31.91
N GLN A 81 4.30 18.47 32.43
CA GLN A 81 4.49 17.05 32.78
C GLN A 81 4.98 16.21 31.58
N LEU A 82 4.50 16.52 30.38
CA LEU A 82 4.89 15.82 29.15
C LEU A 82 6.32 16.16 28.73
N ILE A 83 6.73 17.44 28.87
CA ILE A 83 8.14 17.86 28.67
C ILE A 83 9.05 17.14 29.67
N ASP A 84 8.74 17.22 30.97
CA ASP A 84 9.56 16.62 32.03
C ASP A 84 9.72 15.09 31.80
N ARG A 85 8.66 14.42 31.30
CA ARG A 85 8.72 13.02 30.88
C ARG A 85 9.62 12.82 29.65
N LEU A 86 9.44 13.58 28.57
CA LEU A 86 10.23 13.45 27.35
C LEU A 86 11.72 13.74 27.61
N ASP A 87 12.03 14.70 28.47
CA ASP A 87 13.39 14.98 28.94
C ASP A 87 14.00 13.77 29.66
N SER A 88 13.24 13.05 30.49
CA SER A 88 13.72 11.80 31.11
C SER A 88 13.97 10.65 30.13
N LEU A 89 13.46 10.75 28.89
CA LEU A 89 13.70 9.79 27.82
C LEU A 89 14.90 10.17 26.92
N ARG A 90 15.38 11.43 26.99
CA ARG A 90 16.58 11.90 26.26
C ARG A 90 17.85 11.23 26.81
N GLY A 91 18.17 10.05 26.30
CA GLY A 91 19.26 9.20 26.76
C GLY A 91 18.89 7.71 26.82
N ILE A 92 17.59 7.41 26.80
CA ILE A 92 17.09 6.06 26.52
C ILE A 92 17.09 5.86 25.01
N ALA A 93 17.76 4.80 24.53
CA ALA A 93 17.70 4.42 23.13
C ALA A 93 16.32 3.85 22.80
N PHE A 94 15.49 4.63 22.10
CA PHE A 94 14.36 4.12 21.34
C PHE A 94 14.91 3.27 20.19
N SER A 95 14.52 2.00 20.10
CA SER A 95 15.07 1.02 19.15
C SER A 95 16.61 1.04 19.01
N PRO A 96 17.38 0.48 19.98
CA PRO A 96 18.85 0.54 19.99
C PRO A 96 19.54 -0.14 18.80
N HIS A 97 18.81 -0.94 18.03
CA HIS A 97 19.34 -1.68 16.88
C HIS A 97 19.66 -0.80 15.65
N TYR A 98 19.13 0.43 15.59
CA TYR A 98 19.23 1.30 14.41
C TYR A 98 19.60 2.73 14.80
N PRO A 99 20.91 3.10 14.82
CA PRO A 99 21.35 4.42 15.30
C PRO A 99 20.74 5.62 14.57
N PHE A 100 20.44 5.48 13.27
CA PHE A 100 19.76 6.51 12.49
C PHE A 100 18.28 6.68 12.91
N MET A 101 17.58 5.61 13.30
CA MET A 101 16.24 5.70 13.89
C MET A 101 16.27 6.37 15.26
N GLN A 102 17.29 6.06 16.08
CA GLN A 102 17.46 6.73 17.37
C GLN A 102 17.66 8.24 17.17
N LYS A 103 18.48 8.64 16.19
CA LYS A 103 18.64 10.05 15.81
C LYS A 103 17.31 10.68 15.36
N TYR A 104 16.59 10.05 14.43
CA TYR A 104 15.28 10.53 13.95
C TYR A 104 14.25 10.69 15.08
N ASN A 105 14.20 9.72 16.00
CA ASN A 105 13.31 9.78 17.17
C ASN A 105 13.69 10.92 18.12
N LEU A 106 14.98 11.15 18.35
CA LEU A 106 15.45 12.28 19.16
C LEU A 106 15.09 13.61 18.51
N GLU A 107 15.26 13.77 17.19
CA GLU A 107 14.87 14.97 16.45
C GLU A 107 13.34 15.24 16.55
N ASN A 108 12.51 14.19 16.45
CA ASN A 108 11.06 14.32 16.64
C ASN A 108 10.66 14.61 18.10
N VAL A 109 11.33 14.00 19.08
CA VAL A 109 11.15 14.31 20.52
C VAL A 109 11.54 15.76 20.80
N ASP A 110 12.62 16.26 20.21
CA ASP A 110 13.09 17.63 20.40
C ASP A 110 12.12 18.65 19.80
N ARG A 111 11.60 18.41 18.59
CA ARG A 111 10.50 19.20 18.00
C ARG A 111 9.25 19.17 18.89
N LEU A 112 8.88 17.99 19.41
CA LEU A 112 7.72 17.82 20.28
C LEU A 112 7.87 18.56 21.62
N VAL A 113 9.07 18.56 22.23
CA VAL A 113 9.37 19.33 23.44
C VAL A 113 9.28 20.84 23.17
N GLN A 114 9.76 21.31 22.02
CA GLN A 114 9.61 22.72 21.61
C GLN A 114 8.13 23.09 21.43
N TYR A 115 7.35 22.25 20.74
CA TYR A 115 5.92 22.45 20.53
C TYR A 115 5.13 22.47 21.85
N LEU A 116 5.38 21.52 22.75
CA LEU A 116 4.83 21.52 24.11
C LEU A 116 5.29 22.74 24.92
N GLY A 117 6.48 23.28 24.64
CA GLY A 117 7.02 24.50 25.25
C GLY A 117 6.15 25.73 24.98
N ARG A 118 5.61 25.85 23.76
CA ARG A 118 4.65 26.89 23.36
C ARG A 118 3.35 26.80 24.16
N ILE A 119 2.77 25.60 24.25
CA ILE A 119 1.59 25.33 25.08
C ILE A 119 1.87 25.62 26.57
N LYS A 120 3.04 25.23 27.09
CA LYS A 120 3.50 25.54 28.45
C LYS A 120 3.64 27.05 28.71
N ALA A 121 3.95 27.84 27.68
CA ALA A 121 3.99 29.30 27.72
C ALA A 121 2.59 29.97 27.61
N GLY A 122 1.54 29.20 27.31
CA GLY A 122 0.16 29.67 27.20
C GLY A 122 -0.30 29.99 25.78
N GLU A 123 0.43 29.56 24.74
CA GLU A 123 -0.07 29.64 23.36
C GLU A 123 -1.29 28.73 23.15
N ASP A 124 -2.35 29.29 22.55
CA ASP A 124 -3.57 28.57 22.19
C ASP A 124 -3.38 27.85 20.85
N ILE A 125 -2.74 26.68 20.92
CA ILE A 125 -2.48 25.81 19.76
C ILE A 125 -2.98 24.37 20.01
N PRO A 126 -3.30 23.60 18.95
CA PRO A 126 -3.82 22.24 19.09
C PRO A 126 -2.89 21.32 19.91
N PRO A 127 -3.42 20.32 20.65
CA PRO A 127 -2.58 19.29 21.26
C PRO A 127 -1.79 18.50 20.20
N PRO A 128 -0.53 18.11 20.47
CA PRO A 128 0.28 17.40 19.48
C PRO A 128 -0.32 16.04 19.10
N ARG A 129 -0.25 15.73 17.81
CA ARG A 129 -0.65 14.48 17.15
C ARG A 129 0.55 13.54 17.06
N VAL A 130 0.91 12.91 18.19
CA VAL A 130 2.01 11.93 18.23
C VAL A 130 1.54 10.58 17.71
N VAL A 131 2.17 10.09 16.64
CA VAL A 131 1.96 8.77 16.04
C VAL A 131 3.18 7.91 16.34
N MET A 132 2.96 6.75 16.96
CA MET A 132 3.98 5.70 16.98
C MET A 132 3.82 4.83 15.73
N SER A 133 4.90 4.43 15.07
CA SER A 133 4.76 3.60 13.88
C SER A 133 5.89 2.61 13.62
N SER A 134 5.56 1.62 12.80
CA SER A 134 6.44 0.54 12.35
C SER A 134 7.50 1.04 11.33
N TRP A 135 8.30 0.09 10.83
CA TRP A 135 9.39 0.34 9.89
C TRP A 135 8.95 1.06 8.60
N HIS A 136 7.78 0.71 8.06
CA HIS A 136 7.34 1.20 6.75
C HIS A 136 7.23 2.74 6.70
N PHE A 137 6.82 3.35 7.81
CA PHE A 137 6.70 4.80 8.01
C PHE A 137 8.02 5.54 8.18
N HIS A 138 9.14 4.82 8.26
CA HIS A 138 10.46 5.40 8.46
C HIS A 138 11.40 5.14 7.29
N SER A 139 10.88 4.54 6.22
CA SER A 139 11.64 4.17 5.03
C SER A 139 12.26 5.36 4.27
N THR A 140 11.81 6.59 4.53
CA THR A 140 12.45 7.83 4.05
C THR A 140 13.57 8.33 4.95
N CYS A 141 13.61 7.92 6.23
CA CYS A 141 14.62 8.33 7.22
C CYS A 141 15.99 7.68 7.00
N PHE A 142 16.12 6.80 6.00
CA PHE A 142 17.32 6.00 5.76
C PHE A 142 18.43 6.74 5.01
N ASP A 143 18.17 7.93 4.45
CA ASP A 143 19.01 8.55 3.40
C ASP A 143 19.23 7.63 2.18
N VAL A 144 18.41 6.58 2.06
CA VAL A 144 18.41 5.64 0.94
C VAL A 144 17.31 6.03 -0.02
N THR A 145 17.68 6.22 -1.29
CA THR A 145 16.80 6.48 -2.44
C THR A 145 15.98 5.24 -2.83
N SER A 146 15.24 4.69 -1.86
CA SER A 146 14.49 3.44 -2.01
C SER A 146 13.35 3.59 -3.03
N SER A 147 13.39 2.75 -4.05
CA SER A 147 12.40 2.63 -5.12
C SER A 147 11.33 1.55 -4.84
N ASN A 148 11.27 1.04 -3.60
CA ASN A 148 10.20 0.15 -3.16
C ASN A 148 8.86 0.89 -3.11
N GLY A 149 7.77 0.25 -3.56
CA GLY A 149 6.46 0.88 -3.66
C GLY A 149 5.95 1.35 -2.30
N GLU A 150 6.26 0.58 -1.27
CA GLU A 150 6.07 0.85 0.16
C GLU A 150 6.57 2.25 0.55
N VAL A 151 7.74 2.65 0.05
CA VAL A 151 8.36 3.96 0.34
C VAL A 151 7.74 5.06 -0.49
N GLN A 152 7.41 4.77 -1.76
CA GLN A 152 6.78 5.73 -2.68
C GLN A 152 5.36 6.10 -2.24
N TRP A 153 4.60 5.15 -1.68
CA TRP A 153 3.30 5.43 -1.07
C TRP A 153 3.44 6.22 0.24
N MET A 154 4.45 5.92 1.06
CA MET A 154 4.60 6.54 2.37
C MET A 154 5.18 7.96 2.32
N ARG A 155 6.17 8.23 1.45
CA ARG A 155 6.89 9.50 1.42
C ARG A 155 5.97 10.74 1.35
N PRO A 156 4.94 10.80 0.48
CA PRO A 156 3.92 11.86 0.48
C PRO A 156 3.26 12.15 1.83
N ILE A 157 2.94 11.08 2.58
CA ILE A 157 2.29 11.18 3.89
C ILE A 157 3.30 11.74 4.89
N LEU A 158 4.54 11.24 4.86
CA LEU A 158 5.59 11.65 5.78
C LEU A 158 6.01 13.11 5.58
N GLU A 159 6.07 13.60 4.34
CA GLU A 159 6.32 15.02 4.05
C GLU A 159 5.19 15.92 4.56
N LEU A 160 3.92 15.54 4.32
CA LEU A 160 2.78 16.26 4.89
C LEU A 160 2.86 16.31 6.42
N MET A 161 3.15 15.18 7.07
CA MET A 161 3.33 15.11 8.53
C MET A 161 4.57 15.87 9.03
N GLN A 162 5.59 16.10 8.19
CA GLN A 162 6.75 16.93 8.54
C GLN A 162 6.44 18.43 8.46
N HIS A 163 5.59 18.83 7.50
CA HIS A 163 5.13 20.22 7.31
C HIS A 163 4.04 20.65 8.30
N GLU A 164 3.28 19.73 8.88
CA GLU A 164 2.31 20.02 9.95
C GLU A 164 3.04 20.16 11.30
N ASP A 165 3.13 21.38 11.84
CA ASP A 165 3.89 21.71 13.07
C ASP A 165 3.50 20.91 14.33
N ASP A 166 2.29 20.36 14.37
CA ASP A 166 1.73 19.61 15.50
C ASP A 166 1.69 18.09 15.27
N MET A 167 2.18 17.57 14.13
CA MET A 167 2.33 16.13 13.89
C MET A 167 3.74 15.64 14.20
N PHE A 168 3.84 14.49 14.89
CA PHE A 168 5.12 13.90 15.30
C PHE A 168 5.08 12.40 15.09
N ILE A 169 6.09 11.84 14.42
CA ILE A 169 6.21 10.41 14.17
C ILE A 169 7.38 9.87 14.98
N ILE A 170 7.15 8.79 15.73
CA ILE A 170 8.17 8.10 16.52
C ILE A 170 8.24 6.64 16.07
N TYR A 171 9.42 6.21 15.63
CA TYR A 171 9.69 4.81 15.32
C TYR A 171 9.71 3.97 16.58
N ALA A 172 9.04 2.82 16.52
CA ALA A 172 9.09 1.83 17.58
C ALA A 172 9.14 0.42 16.98
N ALA A 173 10.22 -0.31 17.29
CA ALA A 173 10.49 -1.62 16.72
C ALA A 173 9.59 -2.71 17.34
N PHE A 174 9.04 -3.59 16.50
CA PHE A 174 8.28 -4.75 16.95
C PHE A 174 9.15 -5.98 17.20
N ASP A 175 10.18 -6.18 16.37
CA ASP A 175 11.00 -7.40 16.29
C ASP A 175 11.67 -7.85 17.61
N ASP A 176 11.91 -6.91 18.53
CA ASP A 176 12.54 -7.11 19.85
C ASP A 176 11.56 -6.91 21.03
N GLY A 177 10.27 -6.73 20.73
CA GLY A 177 9.24 -6.37 21.68
C GLY A 177 9.53 -5.05 22.39
N THR A 178 10.20 -4.07 21.77
CA THR A 178 10.33 -2.71 22.33
C THR A 178 9.10 -1.85 22.09
N PHE A 179 8.29 -2.10 21.05
CA PHE A 179 7.11 -1.30 20.72
C PHE A 179 6.25 -0.95 21.93
N HIS A 180 5.84 -1.96 22.69
CA HIS A 180 4.99 -1.78 23.86
C HIS A 180 5.73 -1.14 25.05
N LYS A 181 7.07 -1.27 25.13
CA LYS A 181 7.91 -0.58 26.13
C LYS A 181 8.02 0.90 25.81
N ASP A 182 8.20 1.25 24.54
CA ASP A 182 8.27 2.62 24.06
C ASP A 182 6.90 3.31 24.13
N PHE A 183 5.80 2.59 23.88
CA PHE A 183 4.45 3.09 24.15
C PHE A 183 4.23 3.39 25.64
N ARG A 184 4.67 2.50 26.54
CA ARG A 184 4.58 2.75 28.00
C ARG A 184 5.45 3.93 28.44
N ARG A 185 6.64 4.12 27.87
CA ARG A 185 7.53 5.26 28.11
C ARG A 185 6.91 6.57 27.62
N LEU A 186 6.41 6.59 26.39
CA LEU A 186 5.78 7.76 25.77
C LEU A 186 4.42 8.09 26.37
N GLY A 187 3.71 7.11 26.92
CA GLY A 187 2.46 7.28 27.68
C GLY A 187 1.20 7.36 26.82
N ASN A 188 0.14 6.71 27.28
CA ASN A 188 -1.18 6.69 26.64
C ASN A 188 -1.87 8.07 26.59
N ASP A 189 -1.38 9.05 27.34
CA ASP A 189 -1.85 10.43 27.34
C ASP A 189 -1.21 11.30 26.23
N LEU A 190 -0.11 10.84 25.63
CA LEU A 190 0.63 11.54 24.57
C LEU A 190 0.50 10.85 23.21
N VAL A 191 0.72 9.54 23.15
CA VAL A 191 0.59 8.77 21.90
C VAL A 191 -0.87 8.80 21.48
N THR A 192 -1.16 9.42 20.33
CA THR A 192 -2.52 9.57 19.81
C THR A 192 -2.95 8.33 19.02
N HIS A 193 -2.07 7.81 18.17
CA HIS A 193 -2.31 6.66 17.31
C HIS A 193 -1.05 5.79 17.22
N ALA A 194 -1.23 4.52 16.91
CA ALA A 194 -0.20 3.54 16.59
C ALA A 194 -0.46 3.00 15.18
N TRP A 195 0.37 3.36 14.21
CA TRP A 195 0.25 2.95 12.81
C TRP A 195 1.27 1.86 12.52
N VAL A 196 0.81 0.61 12.49
CA VAL A 196 1.70 -0.56 12.52
C VAL A 196 1.24 -1.56 11.48
N ASP A 197 2.13 -2.47 11.08
CA ASP A 197 1.84 -3.39 9.98
C ASP A 197 0.72 -4.36 10.38
N ASP A 198 0.03 -4.93 9.39
CA ASP A 198 -1.14 -5.79 9.62
C ASP A 198 -0.83 -7.00 10.50
N GLU A 199 0.30 -7.67 10.30
CA GLU A 199 0.79 -8.75 11.17
C GLU A 199 1.06 -8.28 12.62
N HIS A 200 1.50 -7.03 12.80
CA HIS A 200 1.82 -6.44 14.10
C HIS A 200 0.58 -6.03 14.91
N VAL A 201 -0.51 -5.62 14.26
CA VAL A 201 -1.81 -5.39 14.93
C VAL A 201 -2.35 -6.70 15.53
N LEU A 202 -2.34 -7.77 14.75
CA LEU A 202 -2.82 -9.09 15.17
C LEU A 202 -1.98 -9.63 16.34
N TRP A 203 -0.65 -9.61 16.22
CA TRP A 203 0.24 -9.99 17.32
C TRP A 203 -0.02 -9.18 18.59
N CYS A 204 -0.18 -7.87 18.49
CA CYS A 204 -0.44 -7.03 19.66
C CYS A 204 -1.79 -7.36 20.32
N PHE A 205 -2.83 -7.62 19.53
CA PHE A 205 -4.16 -7.99 20.01
C PHE A 205 -4.18 -9.35 20.74
N GLU A 206 -3.37 -10.31 20.29
CA GLU A 206 -3.19 -11.61 20.97
C GLU A 206 -2.37 -11.48 22.25
N ASP A 207 -1.31 -10.65 22.27
CA ASP A 207 -0.49 -10.41 23.46
C ASP A 207 -1.13 -9.44 24.46
N ARG A 208 -2.09 -9.96 25.21
CA ARG A 208 -2.76 -9.27 26.33
C ARG A 208 -1.87 -9.01 27.55
N ASN A 209 -0.68 -9.61 27.63
CA ASN A 209 0.20 -9.53 28.79
C ASN A 209 1.26 -8.43 28.64
N HIS A 210 1.70 -8.16 27.42
CA HIS A 210 2.77 -7.17 27.16
C HIS A 210 2.34 -6.05 26.22
N CYS A 211 1.51 -6.32 25.19
CA CYS A 211 1.15 -5.33 24.17
C CYS A 211 -0.21 -4.67 24.42
N LEU A 212 -1.32 -5.41 24.28
CA LEU A 212 -2.67 -4.85 24.37
C LEU A 212 -2.97 -4.32 25.78
N GLN A 213 -3.74 -3.24 25.88
CA GLN A 213 -4.33 -2.79 27.13
C GLN A 213 -5.33 -3.83 27.65
N SER A 214 -5.09 -4.35 28.85
CA SER A 214 -5.89 -5.39 29.48
C SER A 214 -5.87 -5.24 31.01
N PRO A 215 -6.66 -6.02 31.78
CA PRO A 215 -6.50 -6.10 33.23
C PRO A 215 -5.11 -6.55 33.68
N GLN A 216 -4.41 -7.37 32.86
CA GLN A 216 -3.06 -7.85 33.11
C GLN A 216 -1.98 -6.82 32.71
N ASN A 217 -2.30 -5.95 31.76
CA ASN A 217 -1.43 -4.90 31.23
C ASN A 217 -2.20 -3.57 31.13
N PRO A 218 -2.51 -2.91 32.27
CA PRO A 218 -3.36 -1.70 32.29
C PRO A 218 -2.73 -0.50 31.57
N HIS A 219 -1.42 -0.54 31.35
CA HIS A 219 -0.63 0.45 30.61
C HIS A 219 -0.31 0.01 29.16
N GLY A 220 -0.91 -1.09 28.68
CA GLY A 220 -0.79 -1.51 27.28
C GLY A 220 -1.42 -0.53 26.30
N VAL A 221 -1.28 -0.85 25.02
CA VAL A 221 -1.84 -0.05 23.92
C VAL A 221 -3.36 -0.25 23.88
N PRO A 222 -4.19 0.79 24.02
CA PRO A 222 -5.64 0.66 23.87
C PRO A 222 -5.95 0.20 22.44
N LEU A 223 -6.91 -0.71 22.29
CA LEU A 223 -7.23 -1.28 20.99
C LEU A 223 -7.62 -0.21 19.96
N TRP A 224 -8.36 0.81 20.39
CA TRP A 224 -8.76 1.99 19.60
C TRP A 224 -7.60 2.92 19.21
N LYS A 225 -6.34 2.59 19.53
CA LYS A 225 -5.17 3.30 19.01
C LYS A 225 -4.39 2.50 17.98
N LEU A 226 -4.65 1.20 17.84
CA LEU A 226 -3.96 0.34 16.88
C LEU A 226 -4.63 0.44 15.52
N PHE A 227 -3.89 0.90 14.51
CA PHE A 227 -4.31 0.93 13.11
C PHE A 227 -3.42 0.01 12.31
N ALA A 228 -4.03 -0.84 11.48
CA ALA A 228 -3.31 -1.72 10.58
C ALA A 228 -2.98 -0.96 9.29
N PHE A 229 -1.74 -0.59 9.09
CA PHE A 229 -1.30 -0.06 7.82
C PHE A 229 -1.04 -1.20 6.84
N THR A 230 -1.71 -1.19 5.70
CA THR A 230 -1.57 -2.25 4.71
C THR A 230 -1.81 -1.75 3.30
N PHE A 231 -0.88 -2.05 2.42
CA PHE A 231 -0.94 -1.67 1.01
C PHE A 231 -1.98 -2.48 0.22
N TRP A 232 -2.37 -3.64 0.76
CA TRP A 232 -3.24 -4.63 0.15
C TRP A 232 -4.65 -4.63 0.77
N GLY A 233 -4.80 -4.02 1.95
CA GLY A 233 -6.06 -3.94 2.67
C GLY A 233 -6.57 -5.30 3.15
N SER A 234 -7.80 -5.28 3.66
CA SER A 234 -8.51 -6.48 4.06
C SER A 234 -9.31 -7.10 2.90
N LEU A 235 -8.59 -7.58 1.88
CA LEU A 235 -9.04 -8.55 0.86
C LEU A 235 -9.76 -9.78 1.45
N PRO A 236 -11.09 -9.94 1.29
CA PRO A 236 -11.82 -11.09 1.80
C PRO A 236 -11.18 -12.42 1.39
N ARG A 237 -10.94 -13.29 2.37
CA ARG A 237 -10.38 -14.64 2.18
C ARG A 237 -8.97 -14.67 1.56
N SER A 238 -8.15 -13.64 1.80
CA SER A 238 -6.74 -13.57 1.34
C SER A 238 -5.86 -14.75 1.78
N GLY A 239 -6.31 -15.58 2.72
CA GLY A 239 -5.68 -16.85 3.09
C GLY A 239 -4.39 -16.72 3.90
N LYS A 240 -3.86 -15.50 4.09
CA LYS A 240 -2.71 -15.24 4.95
C LYS A 240 -2.95 -15.72 6.39
N TRP A 241 -4.17 -15.55 6.90
CA TRP A 241 -4.64 -16.10 8.19
C TRP A 241 -6.16 -16.48 8.10
N LEU A 242 -6.60 -17.53 8.81
CA LEU A 242 -7.96 -18.13 8.75
C LEU A 242 -8.35 -18.77 10.11
N PRO A 243 -9.64 -19.08 10.41
CA PRO A 243 -10.87 -18.27 10.26
C PRO A 243 -11.82 -18.40 11.50
N PRO A 244 -12.88 -17.55 11.69
CA PRO A 244 -14.21 -17.78 11.08
C PRO A 244 -15.01 -16.46 10.85
N THR A 245 -16.31 -16.41 10.49
CA THR A 245 -17.25 -17.35 9.81
C THR A 245 -17.49 -16.83 8.37
N PRO A 246 -18.40 -17.38 7.53
CA PRO A 246 -18.89 -16.64 6.35
C PRO A 246 -19.67 -15.34 6.65
N GLU A 247 -20.00 -15.03 7.92
CA GLU A 247 -20.83 -13.90 8.33
C GLU A 247 -20.05 -12.72 8.93
N ILE A 248 -18.81 -12.94 9.38
CA ILE A 248 -17.96 -11.87 9.95
C ILE A 248 -17.20 -11.17 8.81
N SER A 249 -17.32 -9.84 8.75
CA SER A 249 -16.55 -8.98 7.86
C SER A 249 -15.05 -9.16 8.11
N TRP A 250 -14.32 -9.74 7.17
CA TRP A 250 -12.88 -10.01 7.36
C TRP A 250 -12.08 -8.71 7.47
N SER A 251 -11.30 -8.59 8.54
CA SER A 251 -10.38 -7.46 8.73
C SER A 251 -9.07 -7.92 9.37
N LEU A 252 -7.98 -7.27 8.98
CA LEU A 252 -6.66 -7.34 9.62
C LEU A 252 -6.62 -6.58 10.96
N ASN A 253 -7.63 -5.76 11.24
CA ASN A 253 -7.82 -5.11 12.54
C ASN A 253 -9.11 -5.62 13.22
N PRO A 254 -9.05 -6.06 14.49
CA PRO A 254 -10.19 -6.64 15.21
C PRO A 254 -11.33 -5.65 15.50
N LEU A 255 -11.14 -4.35 15.29
CA LEU A 255 -12.21 -3.35 15.45
C LEU A 255 -13.04 -3.12 14.18
N GLY A 256 -12.61 -3.60 13.01
CA GLY A 256 -13.29 -3.34 11.75
C GLY A 256 -12.33 -3.03 10.61
N ARG A 257 -12.85 -2.74 9.41
CA ARG A 257 -12.03 -2.46 8.22
C ARG A 257 -11.62 -0.99 8.11
N GLU A 258 -12.42 -0.12 8.70
CA GLU A 258 -12.19 1.32 8.90
C GLU A 258 -10.96 1.62 9.78
N TRP A 259 -10.45 0.61 10.49
CA TRP A 259 -9.21 0.65 11.27
C TRP A 259 -7.96 0.22 10.46
N ASN A 260 -8.15 -0.12 9.18
CA ASN A 260 -7.05 -0.38 8.25
C ASN A 260 -6.78 0.88 7.43
N ILE A 261 -5.56 1.38 7.47
CA ILE A 261 -5.10 2.54 6.68
C ILE A 261 -4.55 2.01 5.35
N VAL A 262 -5.09 2.50 4.23
CA VAL A 262 -4.82 1.99 2.88
C VAL A 262 -4.50 3.12 1.87
N PRO A 263 -3.55 2.91 0.94
CA PRO A 263 -3.19 3.91 -0.08
C PRO A 263 -4.16 3.97 -1.27
N TYR A 264 -5.18 3.11 -1.33
CA TYR A 264 -6.16 3.04 -2.42
C TYR A 264 -7.59 2.96 -1.88
N ARG A 265 -8.58 3.50 -2.60
CA ARG A 265 -10.00 3.35 -2.25
C ARG A 265 -10.40 1.89 -2.45
N MET A 266 -10.41 1.15 -1.34
CA MET A 266 -10.82 -0.24 -1.29
C MET A 266 -12.29 -0.34 -0.83
N PRO A 267 -13.01 -1.42 -1.20
CA PRO A 267 -14.39 -1.61 -0.75
C PRO A 267 -14.51 -1.73 0.76
N GLU A 268 -15.74 -1.61 1.26
CA GLU A 268 -16.11 -1.84 2.67
C GLU A 268 -15.33 -0.96 3.66
N GLY A 269 -15.29 0.35 3.42
CA GLY A 269 -15.02 1.34 4.48
C GLY A 269 -13.59 1.49 4.97
N HIS A 270 -12.59 0.91 4.30
CA HIS A 270 -11.18 1.07 4.63
C HIS A 270 -10.77 2.56 4.70
N PHE A 271 -9.92 2.95 5.66
CA PHE A 271 -9.47 4.33 5.79
C PHE A 271 -8.51 4.68 4.65
N PHE A 272 -9.03 5.33 3.62
CA PHE A 272 -8.28 5.73 2.44
C PHE A 272 -7.49 7.02 2.74
N ILE A 273 -6.19 6.89 2.96
CA ILE A 273 -5.29 8.04 3.10
C ILE A 273 -4.83 8.57 1.73
N GLY A 274 -4.72 7.69 0.74
CA GLY A 274 -4.18 8.02 -0.58
C GLY A 274 -2.69 8.37 -0.54
N TYR A 275 -2.16 8.76 -1.70
CA TYR A 275 -0.82 9.31 -1.86
C TYR A 275 -0.77 10.11 -3.17
N HIS A 276 0.22 11.00 -3.32
CA HIS A 276 0.55 11.63 -4.60
C HIS A 276 1.85 11.02 -5.15
N TYR A 277 2.01 10.87 -6.46
CA TYR A 277 3.33 10.49 -7.01
C TYR A 277 4.25 11.71 -7.05
N GLN A 278 5.51 11.54 -6.64
CA GLN A 278 6.52 12.59 -6.67
C GLN A 278 7.46 12.40 -7.86
N GLY A 279 7.92 13.51 -8.43
CA GLY A 279 8.76 13.49 -9.64
C GLY A 279 8.00 13.75 -10.94
N CYS A 280 6.68 13.96 -10.91
CA CYS A 280 5.96 14.44 -12.11
C CYS A 280 6.51 15.80 -12.61
N GLN A 281 7.15 16.57 -11.73
CA GLN A 281 7.82 17.85 -12.02
C GLN A 281 9.34 17.72 -12.25
N SER A 282 9.94 16.52 -12.12
CA SER A 282 11.41 16.34 -12.21
C SER A 282 11.94 16.19 -13.63
N VAL A 283 11.05 16.09 -14.63
CA VAL A 283 11.40 15.89 -16.05
C VAL A 283 10.54 16.78 -16.92
N ASP A 284 11.17 17.45 -17.89
CA ASP A 284 10.47 18.26 -18.88
C ASP A 284 9.47 17.43 -19.69
N TYR A 285 8.30 18.01 -19.99
CA TYR A 285 7.32 17.36 -20.84
C TYR A 285 7.86 17.15 -22.25
N VAL A 286 7.99 15.88 -22.67
CA VAL A 286 8.33 15.50 -24.04
C VAL A 286 7.05 15.37 -24.86
N PRO A 287 6.80 16.23 -25.87
CA PRO A 287 5.62 16.13 -26.73
C PRO A 287 5.54 14.77 -27.40
N PHE A 288 4.33 14.21 -27.52
CA PHE A 288 4.12 12.84 -27.99
C PHE A 288 4.78 12.56 -29.34
N ALA A 289 4.70 13.48 -30.29
CA ALA A 289 5.32 13.37 -31.61
C ALA A 289 6.86 13.21 -31.58
N ASN A 290 7.52 13.78 -30.56
CA ASN A 290 8.98 13.80 -30.43
C ASN A 290 9.55 12.58 -29.71
N ARG A 291 8.69 11.76 -29.07
CA ARG A 291 9.13 10.56 -28.34
C ARG A 291 9.61 9.49 -29.32
N PRO A 292 10.73 8.79 -29.04
CA PRO A 292 11.13 7.62 -29.82
C PRO A 292 10.05 6.53 -29.83
N ASN A 293 10.08 5.67 -30.86
CA ASN A 293 9.18 4.52 -30.98
C ASN A 293 9.63 3.40 -30.02
N GLN A 294 9.40 3.61 -28.73
CA GLN A 294 9.72 2.67 -27.66
C GLN A 294 8.54 2.41 -26.73
N ILE A 295 8.46 1.19 -26.21
CA ILE A 295 7.52 0.71 -25.19
C ILE A 295 8.34 0.23 -24.01
N VAL A 296 8.00 0.65 -22.79
CA VAL A 296 8.68 0.17 -21.57
C VAL A 296 7.83 -0.92 -20.94
N ILE A 297 8.45 -2.04 -20.55
CA ILE A 297 7.81 -3.06 -19.75
C ILE A 297 7.89 -2.69 -18.26
N LEU A 298 6.77 -2.76 -17.56
CA LEU A 298 6.68 -2.61 -16.11
C LEU A 298 7.24 -3.87 -15.42
N ALA A 299 8.56 -4.00 -15.33
CA ALA A 299 9.24 -5.11 -14.65
C ALA A 299 10.55 -4.66 -13.98
N LYS A 300 10.70 -4.91 -12.66
CA LYS A 300 11.94 -4.64 -11.91
C LYS A 300 12.82 -5.86 -11.66
N LYS A 301 12.34 -7.05 -12.00
CA LYS A 301 12.93 -8.37 -11.74
C LYS A 301 12.70 -9.26 -12.94
N SER A 302 13.72 -9.98 -13.43
CA SER A 302 13.56 -10.84 -14.60
C SER A 302 12.65 -12.04 -14.34
N SER A 303 12.54 -12.50 -13.08
CA SER A 303 11.56 -13.53 -12.70
C SER A 303 10.09 -13.16 -13.01
N TYR A 304 9.76 -11.86 -13.12
CA TYR A 304 8.40 -11.42 -13.44
C TYR A 304 7.97 -11.79 -14.86
N PHE A 305 8.91 -11.97 -15.80
CA PHE A 305 8.60 -12.42 -17.16
C PHE A 305 8.07 -13.86 -17.21
N TYR A 306 8.25 -14.62 -16.12
CA TYR A 306 7.92 -16.05 -16.04
C TYR A 306 6.70 -16.33 -15.13
N ASP A 307 6.03 -15.29 -14.60
CA ASP A 307 4.78 -15.42 -13.82
C ASP A 307 3.56 -15.55 -14.75
N ARG A 308 3.26 -16.78 -15.16
CA ARG A 308 2.19 -17.14 -16.11
C ARG A 308 0.76 -16.88 -15.62
N ARG A 309 0.55 -16.20 -14.49
CA ARG A 309 -0.80 -15.78 -14.05
C ARG A 309 -1.40 -14.70 -14.94
N LEU A 310 -0.59 -13.71 -15.33
CA LEU A 310 -1.02 -12.55 -16.12
C LEU A 310 0.01 -12.17 -17.23
N ALA A 311 1.14 -12.87 -17.32
CA ALA A 311 2.16 -12.66 -18.35
C ALA A 311 2.00 -13.62 -19.56
N PRO A 312 2.12 -13.14 -20.81
CA PRO A 312 2.26 -13.97 -22.02
C PRO A 312 3.63 -14.69 -22.04
N ASP A 313 3.78 -15.71 -22.90
CA ASP A 313 4.94 -16.60 -22.90
C ASP A 313 6.23 -15.85 -23.29
N PRO A 314 7.22 -15.71 -22.38
CA PRO A 314 8.47 -15.04 -22.68
C PRO A 314 9.26 -15.69 -23.82
N SER A 315 9.00 -16.97 -24.17
CA SER A 315 9.72 -17.68 -25.23
C SER A 315 9.55 -17.06 -26.62
N THR A 316 8.41 -16.43 -26.89
CA THR A 316 8.04 -15.93 -28.23
C THR A 316 7.38 -14.55 -28.22
N PHE A 317 6.66 -14.18 -27.17
CA PHE A 317 5.85 -12.95 -27.12
C PHE A 317 6.64 -11.68 -27.42
N TYR A 318 7.74 -11.42 -26.69
CA TYR A 318 8.43 -10.13 -26.79
C TYR A 318 9.09 -9.91 -28.15
N LYS A 319 9.61 -10.98 -28.77
CA LYS A 319 10.08 -10.99 -30.16
C LYS A 319 8.94 -10.72 -31.15
N ARG A 320 7.78 -11.35 -30.95
CA ARG A 320 6.58 -11.12 -31.77
C ARG A 320 6.08 -9.67 -31.63
N LEU A 321 5.98 -9.15 -30.41
CA LEU A 321 5.57 -7.78 -30.09
C LEU A 321 6.50 -6.76 -30.78
N LYS A 322 7.81 -6.92 -30.66
CA LYS A 322 8.81 -6.08 -31.35
C LYS A 322 8.63 -6.10 -32.86
N ASN A 323 8.49 -7.29 -33.45
CA ASN A 323 8.33 -7.45 -34.90
C ASN A 323 7.00 -6.90 -35.44
N ALA A 324 5.91 -7.07 -34.69
CA ALA A 324 4.56 -6.66 -35.10
C ALA A 324 4.32 -5.15 -34.93
N THR A 325 4.94 -4.52 -33.93
CA THR A 325 4.81 -3.08 -33.67
C THR A 325 5.87 -2.26 -34.42
N GLY A 326 7.10 -2.79 -34.56
CA GLY A 326 8.27 -2.03 -35.01
C GLY A 326 8.92 -1.15 -33.92
N TYR A 327 8.47 -1.26 -32.66
CA TYR A 327 8.96 -0.45 -31.54
C TYR A 327 10.11 -1.15 -30.80
N GLU A 328 11.00 -0.37 -30.19
CA GLU A 328 11.95 -0.92 -29.20
C GLU A 328 11.19 -1.29 -27.92
N ILE A 329 11.33 -2.54 -27.47
CA ILE A 329 10.68 -3.00 -26.23
C ILE A 329 11.73 -3.02 -25.13
N ILE A 330 11.63 -2.08 -24.18
CA ILE A 330 12.65 -1.79 -23.16
C ILE A 330 12.27 -2.40 -21.82
N THR A 331 13.26 -2.92 -21.09
CA THR A 331 13.11 -3.33 -19.68
C THR A 331 14.22 -2.77 -18.80
N ASN A 332 13.89 -2.44 -17.55
CA ASN A 332 14.84 -2.10 -16.48
C ASN A 332 14.91 -3.20 -15.39
N ALA A 333 14.54 -4.43 -15.75
CA ALA A 333 14.56 -5.57 -14.84
C ALA A 333 15.99 -5.98 -14.47
N VAL A 334 16.24 -6.18 -13.17
CA VAL A 334 17.46 -6.84 -12.68
C VAL A 334 17.40 -8.32 -13.09
N VAL A 335 18.50 -8.83 -13.64
CA VAL A 335 18.66 -10.24 -14.00
C VAL A 335 18.86 -11.08 -12.74
N GLU A 336 17.98 -12.06 -12.54
CA GLU A 336 18.00 -13.02 -11.43
C GLU A 336 18.43 -14.41 -11.93
N ASP A 337 19.05 -15.20 -11.05
CA ASP A 337 19.50 -16.56 -11.38
C ASP A 337 18.32 -17.45 -11.80
N GLY A 338 18.50 -18.23 -12.86
CA GLY A 338 17.45 -19.03 -13.50
C GLY A 338 16.44 -18.25 -14.35
N TYR A 339 16.47 -16.92 -14.38
CA TYR A 339 15.50 -16.08 -15.10
C TYR A 339 16.23 -15.09 -16.05
N PRO A 340 16.60 -15.50 -17.27
CA PRO A 340 17.22 -14.60 -18.24
C PRO A 340 16.25 -13.49 -18.71
N ILE A 341 16.76 -12.49 -19.41
CA ILE A 341 15.89 -11.52 -20.11
C ILE A 341 15.38 -12.16 -21.41
N PRO A 342 14.06 -12.19 -21.66
CA PRO A 342 13.48 -12.71 -22.90
C PRO A 342 14.02 -12.12 -24.20
N GLU A 343 14.04 -12.92 -25.28
CA GLU A 343 14.44 -12.44 -26.60
C GLU A 343 13.46 -11.37 -27.13
N GLY A 344 13.99 -10.31 -27.74
CA GLY A 344 13.21 -9.17 -28.24
C GLY A 344 13.22 -7.95 -27.32
N LEU A 345 13.55 -8.13 -26.03
CA LEU A 345 13.71 -7.03 -25.07
C LEU A 345 15.12 -6.41 -25.12
N THR A 346 15.20 -5.08 -25.09
CA THR A 346 16.44 -4.36 -24.72
C THR A 346 16.46 -4.13 -23.22
N SER A 347 17.41 -4.75 -22.50
CA SER A 347 17.61 -4.43 -21.08
C SER A 347 18.47 -3.18 -20.91
N ARG A 348 18.06 -2.30 -20.00
CA ARG A 348 18.81 -1.13 -19.51
C ARG A 348 19.40 -1.37 -18.11
N GLY A 349 19.13 -2.53 -17.50
CA GLY A 349 19.52 -2.82 -16.12
C GLY A 349 18.78 -1.96 -15.10
N LEU A 350 19.31 -1.91 -13.87
CA LEU A 350 18.78 -1.04 -12.82
C LEU A 350 19.16 0.42 -13.10
N LEU A 351 18.16 1.30 -13.17
CA LEU A 351 18.31 2.74 -13.36
C LEU A 351 18.11 3.50 -12.05
N LYS A 352 18.67 4.72 -11.95
CA LYS A 352 18.33 5.68 -10.91
C LYS A 352 16.91 6.25 -11.13
N SER A 353 16.39 6.97 -10.14
CA SER A 353 15.03 7.52 -10.20
C SER A 353 14.86 8.48 -11.39
N GLU A 354 15.81 9.39 -11.55
CA GLU A 354 15.81 10.44 -12.56
C GLU A 354 15.98 9.86 -13.98
N GLU A 355 16.83 8.84 -14.11
CA GLU A 355 17.04 8.07 -15.35
C GLU A 355 15.78 7.29 -15.74
N TYR A 356 15.08 6.71 -14.77
CA TYR A 356 13.83 5.98 -14.99
C TYR A 356 12.66 6.93 -15.32
N ASP A 357 12.55 8.05 -14.61
CA ASP A 357 11.58 9.11 -14.88
C ASP A 357 11.76 9.68 -16.30
N SER A 358 13.01 9.88 -16.74
CA SER A 358 13.36 10.30 -18.10
C SER A 358 13.06 9.22 -19.16
N LEU A 359 13.34 7.95 -18.85
CA LEU A 359 12.94 6.82 -19.69
C LEU A 359 11.42 6.79 -19.89
N LEU A 360 10.63 6.97 -18.82
CA LEU A 360 9.17 7.05 -18.93
C LEU A 360 8.74 8.25 -19.79
N ALA A 361 9.24 9.46 -19.54
CA ALA A 361 8.87 10.65 -20.33
C ALA A 361 9.10 10.49 -21.84
N ASN A 362 10.14 9.75 -22.23
CA ASN A 362 10.48 9.48 -23.63
C ASN A 362 9.76 8.25 -24.23
N THR A 363 8.78 7.67 -23.54
CA THR A 363 8.12 6.42 -23.95
C THR A 363 6.71 6.65 -24.54
N LYS A 364 6.31 5.81 -25.50
CA LYS A 364 5.00 5.89 -26.17
C LYS A 364 3.89 5.14 -25.42
N SER A 365 4.23 4.07 -24.71
CA SER A 365 3.34 3.37 -23.78
C SER A 365 4.14 2.58 -22.74
N LEU A 366 3.64 2.52 -21.51
CA LEU A 366 4.04 1.54 -20.51
C LEU A 366 3.20 0.26 -20.69
N LEU A 367 3.82 -0.92 -20.63
CA LEU A 367 3.15 -2.22 -20.73
C LEU A 367 3.35 -3.04 -19.45
N GLY A 368 2.25 -3.32 -18.76
CA GLY A 368 2.15 -4.27 -17.67
C GLY A 368 2.23 -5.72 -18.15
N ILE A 369 2.78 -6.59 -17.30
CA ILE A 369 2.93 -8.05 -17.54
C ILE A 369 2.47 -8.88 -16.33
N GLY A 370 1.62 -8.33 -15.46
CA GLY A 370 1.09 -9.00 -14.27
C GLY A 370 1.81 -8.69 -12.97
N LYS A 371 3.13 -8.47 -13.01
CA LYS A 371 3.96 -8.13 -11.84
C LYS A 371 4.89 -6.96 -12.15
N PRO A 372 5.20 -6.08 -11.17
CA PRO A 372 4.67 -6.06 -9.81
C PRO A 372 3.21 -5.60 -9.79
N GLN A 373 2.43 -6.08 -8.81
CA GLN A 373 1.04 -5.66 -8.61
C GLN A 373 0.96 -4.31 -7.93
N ILE A 374 -0.08 -3.54 -8.27
CA ILE A 374 -0.50 -2.31 -7.58
C ILE A 374 0.62 -1.25 -7.52
N SER A 375 1.68 -1.42 -8.31
CA SER A 375 2.88 -0.57 -8.34
C SER A 375 2.53 0.89 -8.59
N PRO A 376 3.20 1.88 -7.98
CA PRO A 376 2.94 3.30 -8.26
C PRO A 376 3.28 3.72 -9.72
N THR A 377 4.03 2.91 -10.47
CA THR A 377 4.56 3.25 -11.81
C THR A 377 3.50 3.66 -12.85
N PRO A 378 2.29 3.08 -12.93
CA PRO A 378 1.26 3.55 -13.85
C PRO A 378 0.92 5.03 -13.64
N TYR A 379 0.85 5.50 -12.39
CA TYR A 379 0.62 6.93 -12.11
C TYR A 379 1.83 7.79 -12.51
N ALA A 380 3.05 7.30 -12.31
CA ALA A 380 4.29 7.93 -12.81
C ALA A 380 4.31 8.06 -14.35
N SER A 381 3.71 7.10 -15.04
CA SER A 381 3.53 7.10 -16.49
C SER A 381 2.46 8.13 -16.91
N LEU A 382 1.30 8.13 -16.25
CA LEU A 382 0.21 9.06 -16.56
C LEU A 382 0.57 10.53 -16.36
N CYS A 383 1.29 10.89 -15.29
CA CYS A 383 1.72 12.28 -15.09
C CYS A 383 2.85 12.73 -16.03
N ARG A 384 3.27 11.89 -16.98
CA ARG A 384 4.14 12.23 -18.11
C ARG A 384 3.41 12.16 -19.46
N GLY A 385 2.08 11.98 -19.44
CA GLY A 385 1.27 11.77 -20.63
C GLY A 385 1.65 10.48 -21.36
N VAL A 386 2.02 9.41 -20.64
CA VAL A 386 2.39 8.11 -21.22
C VAL A 386 1.30 7.10 -20.88
N PRO A 387 0.50 6.62 -21.86
CA PRO A 387 -0.59 5.69 -21.59
C PRO A 387 -0.05 4.35 -21.09
N VAL A 388 -0.87 3.64 -20.32
CA VAL A 388 -0.48 2.34 -19.72
C VAL A 388 -1.41 1.25 -20.22
N VAL A 389 -0.83 0.12 -20.62
CA VAL A 389 -1.54 -1.11 -20.96
C VAL A 389 -1.39 -2.08 -19.81
N LEU A 390 -2.48 -2.60 -19.24
CA LEU A 390 -2.45 -3.50 -18.07
C LEU A 390 -3.20 -4.82 -18.32
N PRO A 391 -2.63 -5.99 -17.96
CA PRO A 391 -3.37 -7.24 -17.95
C PRO A 391 -4.45 -7.25 -16.87
N TYR A 392 -5.59 -7.83 -17.23
CA TYR A 392 -6.56 -8.37 -16.30
C TYR A 392 -7.02 -9.77 -16.74
N ARG A 393 -7.77 -10.45 -15.88
CA ARG A 393 -8.29 -11.79 -16.09
C ARG A 393 -9.79 -11.77 -15.84
N SER A 394 -10.59 -11.76 -16.91
CA SER A 394 -12.05 -11.62 -16.82
C SER A 394 -12.71 -12.74 -16.05
N SER A 395 -12.31 -14.00 -16.30
CA SER A 395 -12.74 -15.19 -15.55
C SER A 395 -11.53 -15.88 -14.92
N ALA A 396 -11.59 -16.25 -13.65
CA ALA A 396 -10.56 -17.13 -13.06
C ALA A 396 -11.12 -18.54 -12.91
N PRO A 397 -10.28 -19.59 -13.03
CA PRO A 397 -10.61 -20.89 -12.47
C PRO A 397 -10.91 -20.73 -10.97
N PRO A 398 -11.78 -21.54 -10.37
CA PRO A 398 -12.02 -21.50 -8.93
C PRO A 398 -10.76 -21.95 -8.16
N VAL A 399 -9.94 -20.99 -7.72
CA VAL A 399 -8.67 -21.25 -7.00
C VAL A 399 -8.97 -21.63 -5.54
N GLY A 400 -9.33 -22.90 -5.34
CA GLY A 400 -9.54 -23.50 -4.02
C GLY A 400 -10.85 -23.07 -3.34
N LYS A 401 -10.92 -23.23 -2.01
CA LYS A 401 -12.13 -22.93 -1.21
C LYS A 401 -12.46 -21.43 -1.11
N ASN A 402 -11.51 -20.56 -1.45
CA ASN A 402 -11.67 -19.12 -1.36
C ASN A 402 -12.21 -18.61 -2.70
N LYS A 403 -13.54 -18.57 -2.83
CA LYS A 403 -14.19 -17.95 -4.00
C LYS A 403 -13.75 -16.49 -4.13
N THR A 404 -12.83 -16.21 -5.05
CA THR A 404 -12.71 -14.91 -5.72
C THR A 404 -13.98 -14.71 -6.57
N PRO A 405 -14.31 -13.47 -6.98
CA PRO A 405 -15.43 -13.24 -7.89
C PRO A 405 -15.24 -14.05 -9.17
N ASP A 406 -16.28 -14.80 -9.58
CA ASP A 406 -16.21 -15.67 -10.77
C ASP A 406 -15.77 -14.87 -12.00
N THR A 407 -16.32 -13.66 -12.14
CA THR A 407 -15.94 -12.66 -13.15
C THR A 407 -15.43 -11.35 -12.55
N CYS A 408 -14.45 -10.72 -13.19
CA CYS A 408 -13.99 -9.36 -12.92
C CYS A 408 -13.95 -8.52 -14.20
N PRO A 409 -14.58 -7.32 -14.22
CA PRO A 409 -14.59 -6.48 -15.42
C PRO A 409 -13.23 -5.80 -15.63
N ALA A 410 -12.91 -5.50 -16.90
CA ALA A 410 -11.73 -4.73 -17.31
C ALA A 410 -11.47 -3.47 -16.45
N ARG A 411 -12.57 -2.76 -16.11
CA ARG A 411 -12.59 -1.59 -15.23
C ARG A 411 -13.30 -1.95 -13.93
N PRO A 412 -12.60 -2.38 -12.88
CA PRO A 412 -13.22 -2.75 -11.60
C PRO A 412 -13.78 -1.49 -10.92
N PRO A 413 -15.04 -1.49 -10.45
CA PRO A 413 -15.57 -0.36 -9.69
C PRO A 413 -14.90 -0.27 -8.31
N PRO A 414 -14.76 0.93 -7.71
CA PRO A 414 -14.13 1.09 -6.39
C PRO A 414 -14.78 0.26 -5.26
N SER A 415 -16.06 -0.07 -5.41
CA SER A 415 -16.83 -0.93 -4.49
C SER A 415 -16.60 -2.44 -4.69
N SER A 416 -15.70 -2.87 -5.58
CA SER A 416 -15.39 -4.28 -5.81
C SER A 416 -13.92 -4.63 -5.52
N TYR A 417 -13.72 -5.77 -4.84
CA TYR A 417 -12.38 -6.33 -4.59
C TYR A 417 -11.70 -6.88 -5.85
N CYS A 418 -12.40 -7.00 -6.98
CA CYS A 418 -11.83 -7.45 -8.25
C CYS A 418 -10.50 -6.75 -8.59
N GLY A 419 -10.44 -5.43 -8.42
CA GLY A 419 -9.24 -4.65 -8.73
C GLY A 419 -8.02 -4.89 -7.83
N PHE A 420 -8.20 -5.60 -6.72
CA PHE A 420 -7.18 -5.87 -5.71
C PHE A 420 -6.79 -7.36 -5.63
N TYR A 421 -7.49 -8.25 -6.34
CA TYR A 421 -7.11 -9.66 -6.43
C TYR A 421 -5.92 -9.85 -7.38
N ASP A 422 -4.89 -10.49 -6.82
CA ASP A 422 -3.56 -10.73 -7.42
C ASP A 422 -3.62 -11.55 -8.73
N ASP A 423 -4.59 -12.46 -8.85
CA ASP A 423 -4.85 -13.27 -10.04
C ASP A 423 -5.78 -12.59 -11.06
N LYS A 424 -6.41 -11.46 -10.70
CA LYS A 424 -7.45 -10.77 -11.49
C LYS A 424 -6.95 -9.53 -12.21
N HIS A 425 -6.16 -8.68 -11.56
CA HIS A 425 -5.61 -7.47 -12.17
C HIS A 425 -4.16 -7.26 -11.73
N GLN A 426 -3.30 -6.78 -12.65
CA GLN A 426 -2.02 -6.22 -12.20
C GLN A 426 -2.23 -4.97 -11.33
N HIS A 427 -3.14 -4.08 -11.73
CA HIS A 427 -3.38 -2.84 -10.99
C HIS A 427 -4.81 -2.32 -11.20
N GLY A 428 -5.79 -2.85 -10.46
CA GLY A 428 -7.18 -2.46 -10.61
C GLY A 428 -7.50 -0.99 -10.34
N PRO A 429 -6.93 -0.33 -9.31
CA PRO A 429 -7.15 1.11 -9.09
C PRO A 429 -6.73 2.01 -10.27
N ALA A 430 -5.69 1.63 -11.02
CA ALA A 430 -5.32 2.30 -12.26
C ALA A 430 -6.29 1.89 -13.39
N ALA A 431 -6.60 0.60 -13.54
CA ALA A 431 -7.56 0.10 -14.53
C ALA A 431 -8.96 0.77 -14.46
N ALA A 432 -9.38 1.21 -13.26
CA ALA A 432 -10.63 1.97 -13.09
C ALA A 432 -10.65 3.30 -13.88
N ILE A 433 -9.50 3.97 -14.06
CA ILE A 433 -9.36 5.23 -14.83
C ILE A 433 -9.81 5.02 -16.28
N GLY A 434 -9.38 3.91 -16.90
CA GLY A 434 -9.71 3.53 -18.27
C GLY A 434 -9.11 4.43 -19.35
N GLU A 435 -9.51 4.17 -20.59
CA GLU A 435 -9.03 4.84 -21.80
C GLU A 435 -9.43 6.33 -21.84
N PRO A 436 -8.61 7.21 -22.45
CA PRO A 436 -7.36 6.94 -23.17
C PRO A 436 -6.12 6.76 -22.28
N TRP A 437 -6.22 6.92 -20.96
CA TRP A 437 -5.08 6.85 -20.05
C TRP A 437 -4.60 5.41 -19.79
N ILE A 438 -5.56 4.53 -19.49
CA ILE A 438 -5.30 3.14 -19.10
C ILE A 438 -6.09 2.19 -20.01
N TYR A 439 -5.35 1.44 -20.82
CA TYR A 439 -5.85 0.33 -21.62
C TYR A 439 -5.73 -0.97 -20.84
N THR A 440 -6.61 -1.91 -21.12
CA THR A 440 -6.61 -3.22 -20.47
C THR A 440 -6.87 -4.34 -21.48
N TYR A 441 -6.14 -5.44 -21.35
CA TYR A 441 -6.33 -6.64 -22.16
C TYR A 441 -6.65 -7.84 -21.26
N ASP A 442 -7.51 -8.73 -21.74
CA ASP A 442 -7.91 -9.94 -21.02
C ASP A 442 -6.96 -11.10 -21.31
N VAL A 443 -6.45 -11.76 -20.28
CA VAL A 443 -5.70 -13.02 -20.41
C VAL A 443 -6.61 -14.26 -20.31
N ALA A 444 -7.86 -14.09 -19.86
CA ALA A 444 -8.78 -15.19 -19.56
C ALA A 444 -9.65 -15.64 -20.73
N SER A 445 -9.90 -14.74 -21.70
CA SER A 445 -10.80 -14.93 -22.85
C SER A 445 -10.50 -16.16 -23.71
N HIS A 446 -9.38 -16.84 -23.47
CA HIS A 446 -8.91 -17.99 -24.22
C HIS A 446 -9.02 -19.33 -23.45
N GLY A 447 -9.39 -19.34 -22.16
CA GLY A 447 -9.85 -20.51 -21.38
C GLY A 447 -8.86 -21.68 -21.16
N GLU A 448 -9.28 -22.70 -20.38
CA GLU A 448 -8.47 -23.89 -19.99
C GLU A 448 -8.84 -25.22 -20.70
N GLY A 449 -9.58 -25.17 -21.81
CA GLY A 449 -9.82 -26.33 -22.69
C GLY A 449 -8.64 -26.68 -23.61
N VAL A 450 -8.62 -27.92 -24.11
CA VAL A 450 -7.56 -28.51 -24.97
C VAL A 450 -7.38 -27.72 -26.28
N GLY A 451 -6.27 -26.97 -26.40
CA GLY A 451 -5.97 -26.16 -27.60
C GLY A 451 -4.91 -25.06 -27.40
N GLY A 452 -3.81 -25.36 -26.71
CA GLY A 452 -2.94 -24.33 -26.10
C GLY A 452 -2.25 -23.34 -27.05
N VAL A 453 -1.80 -23.75 -28.24
CA VAL A 453 -0.98 -22.90 -29.13
C VAL A 453 -1.78 -21.74 -29.73
N ASP A 454 -3.00 -22.00 -30.22
CA ASP A 454 -3.85 -20.97 -30.81
C ASP A 454 -4.33 -19.94 -29.78
N ARG A 455 -4.41 -20.35 -28.51
CA ARG A 455 -4.88 -19.52 -27.40
C ARG A 455 -3.83 -18.52 -26.92
N GLU A 456 -2.59 -18.98 -26.75
CA GLU A 456 -1.45 -18.07 -26.51
C GLU A 456 -1.37 -17.06 -27.66
N ARG A 457 -1.42 -17.55 -28.91
CA ARG A 457 -1.38 -16.69 -30.11
C ARG A 457 -2.47 -15.62 -30.12
N GLN A 458 -3.71 -15.96 -29.78
CA GLN A 458 -4.83 -15.01 -29.71
C GLN A 458 -4.66 -13.98 -28.59
N MET A 459 -4.21 -14.40 -27.40
CA MET A 459 -3.89 -13.49 -26.30
C MET A 459 -2.80 -12.50 -26.73
N GLU A 460 -1.69 -12.99 -27.30
CA GLU A 460 -0.62 -12.14 -27.82
C GLU A 460 -1.12 -11.14 -28.88
N ASP A 461 -2.00 -11.56 -29.79
CA ASP A 461 -2.63 -10.66 -30.77
C ASP A 461 -3.52 -9.58 -30.12
N GLU A 462 -4.21 -9.90 -29.01
CA GLU A 462 -4.97 -8.91 -28.24
C GLU A 462 -4.04 -7.94 -27.50
N VAL A 463 -2.92 -8.40 -26.93
CA VAL A 463 -1.91 -7.51 -26.33
C VAL A 463 -1.32 -6.58 -27.39
N ILE A 464 -0.90 -7.12 -28.54
CA ILE A 464 -0.34 -6.34 -29.65
C ILE A 464 -1.35 -5.29 -30.13
N ARG A 465 -2.62 -5.66 -30.32
CA ARG A 465 -3.70 -4.73 -30.71
C ARG A 465 -3.91 -3.63 -29.67
N THR A 466 -3.94 -4.00 -28.39
CA THR A 466 -4.13 -3.05 -27.27
C THR A 466 -2.95 -2.08 -27.15
N VAL A 467 -1.72 -2.58 -27.29
CA VAL A 467 -0.50 -1.77 -27.35
C VAL A 467 -0.52 -0.83 -28.54
N MET A 468 -0.91 -1.29 -29.73
CA MET A 468 -1.00 -0.45 -30.93
C MET A 468 -2.03 0.68 -30.80
N ARG A 469 -3.12 0.48 -30.04
CA ARG A 469 -4.06 1.54 -29.67
C ARG A 469 -3.41 2.56 -28.71
N ALA A 470 -2.70 2.08 -27.68
CA ALA A 470 -2.03 2.94 -26.71
C ALA A 470 -0.90 3.79 -27.34
N VAL A 471 0.03 3.19 -28.09
CA VAL A 471 1.13 3.92 -28.74
C VAL A 471 0.69 4.81 -29.92
N GLY A 472 -0.58 4.72 -30.33
CA GLY A 472 -1.21 5.62 -31.29
C GLY A 472 -1.98 6.78 -30.66
N THR A 473 -2.10 6.82 -29.32
CA THR A 473 -2.94 7.80 -28.62
C THR A 473 -2.08 8.81 -27.86
N GLU A 474 -2.15 10.07 -28.28
CA GLU A 474 -1.62 11.19 -27.50
C GLU A 474 -2.55 11.47 -26.32
N ILE A 475 -1.99 11.48 -25.11
CA ILE A 475 -2.67 11.95 -23.90
C ILE A 475 -1.88 13.10 -23.28
N GLN A 476 -2.58 14.07 -22.71
CA GLN A 476 -1.95 15.08 -21.88
C GLN A 476 -1.58 14.47 -20.51
N PRO A 477 -0.51 14.96 -19.86
CA PRO A 477 -0.23 14.65 -18.46
C PRO A 477 -1.45 14.90 -17.57
N LEU A 478 -1.68 14.01 -16.60
CA LEU A 478 -2.65 14.18 -15.51
C LEU A 478 -2.06 14.97 -14.33
#